data_AF-A0A0A3XEI4-F1
#
_entry.id   AF-A0A0A3XEI4-F1
#
_cell.length_a   1.000
_cell.length_b   1.000
_cell.length_c   1.000
_cell.angle_alpha   90.00
_cell.angle_beta   90.00
_cell.angle_gamma   90.00
#
_symmetry.space_group_name_H-M   'P 1'
#
loop_
_entity.id
_entity.type
_entity.pdbx_description
1 polymer ?
#
loop_
_entity_poly.entity_id
_entity_poly.type
_entity_poly.pdbx_seq_one_letter_code
_entity_poly.pdbx_strand_id
1 'polypeptide(L)'
;NLNEKTFFYYKEAHRIDQLWSIRAAGARQRHIDQAQSFNLYITPAISAPEFLNLYIEAWENGLKTIYYVRNQSVEVEDCVVCSA
;
A
#
# COMPACT_ATOMS: atom_id res chain seq x y z
N ASN A 1 14.31 2.76 -17.30
CA ASN A 1 14.40 3.07 -15.85
C ASN A 1 14.20 1.87 -14.94
N LEU A 2 13.49 0.81 -15.35
CA LEU A 2 13.59 -0.52 -14.73
C LEU A 2 14.68 -1.34 -15.44
N ASN A 3 15.66 -1.85 -14.69
CA ASN A 3 16.70 -2.79 -15.14
C ASN A 3 17.24 -3.58 -13.94
N GLU A 4 18.18 -4.49 -14.17
CA GLU A 4 18.76 -5.34 -13.11
C GLU A 4 19.31 -4.54 -11.92
N LYS A 5 19.92 -3.37 -12.19
CA LYS A 5 20.49 -2.51 -11.14
C LYS A 5 19.44 -1.71 -10.39
N THR A 6 18.24 -1.52 -10.94
CA THR A 6 17.18 -0.71 -10.31
C THR A 6 15.99 -1.53 -9.85
N PHE A 7 15.95 -2.84 -10.15
CA PHE A 7 14.85 -3.74 -9.84
C PHE A 7 14.36 -3.64 -8.40
N PHE A 8 15.29 -3.59 -7.43
CA PHE A 8 14.96 -3.55 -6.01
C PHE A 8 14.28 -2.25 -5.54
N TYR A 9 14.29 -1.18 -6.34
CA TYR A 9 13.52 0.04 -6.07
C TYR A 9 12.03 -0.12 -6.40
N TYR A 10 11.67 -1.08 -7.25
CA TYR A 10 10.30 -1.28 -7.74
C TYR A 10 9.59 -2.41 -7.00
N LYS A 11 9.56 -2.32 -5.67
CA LYS A 11 8.83 -3.28 -4.84
C LYS A 11 7.33 -3.22 -5.14
N GLU A 12 6.72 -4.38 -5.30
CA GLU A 12 5.27 -4.51 -5.51
C GLU A 12 4.47 -3.98 -4.31
N ALA A 13 3.30 -3.40 -4.58
CA ALA A 13 2.49 -2.74 -3.56
C ALA A 13 2.05 -3.66 -2.40
N HIS A 14 1.72 -4.92 -2.67
CA HIS A 14 1.34 -5.91 -1.64
C HIS A 14 2.53 -6.39 -0.79
N ARG A 15 3.77 -6.13 -1.22
CA ARG A 15 5.00 -6.47 -0.49
C ARG A 15 5.56 -5.29 0.32
N ILE A 16 4.93 -4.13 0.24
CA ILE A 16 5.28 -2.94 1.02
C ILE A 16 4.50 -2.98 2.33
N ASP A 17 5.19 -2.75 3.45
CA ASP A 17 4.53 -2.44 4.73
C ASP A 17 3.72 -1.15 4.56
N GLN A 18 2.39 -1.28 4.64
CA GLN A 18 1.45 -0.20 4.36
C GLN A 18 1.57 0.97 5.33
N LEU A 19 2.19 0.81 6.51
CA LEU A 19 2.45 1.93 7.42
C LEU A 19 3.35 2.99 6.77
N TRP A 20 4.29 2.59 5.90
CA TRP A 20 5.10 3.56 5.14
C TRP A 20 4.25 4.38 4.17
N SER A 21 3.34 3.72 3.46
CA SER A 21 2.42 4.35 2.53
C SER A 21 1.49 5.33 3.26
N ILE A 22 0.98 4.94 4.43
CA ILE A 22 0.15 5.78 5.31
C ILE A 22 0.94 7.01 5.78
N ARG A 23 2.13 6.84 6.36
CA ARG A 23 2.95 7.96 6.85
C ARG A 23 3.31 8.92 5.74
N ALA A 24 3.67 8.42 4.56
CA ALA A 24 3.96 9.25 3.40
C ALA A 24 2.73 10.04 2.92
N ALA A 25 1.54 9.41 2.91
CA ALA A 25 0.28 10.07 2.60
C ALA A 25 -0.10 11.14 3.63
N GLY A 26 0.05 10.85 4.92
CA GLY A 26 -0.19 11.77 6.02
C GLY A 26 0.75 12.98 5.98
N ALA A 27 2.04 12.74 5.76
CA ALA A 27 3.06 13.79 5.68
C ALA A 27 2.75 14.83 4.60
N ARG A 28 2.25 14.41 3.43
CA ARG A 28 1.85 15.35 2.36
C ARG A 28 0.47 15.97 2.56
N GLN A 29 -0.40 15.39 3.40
CA GLN A 29 -1.78 15.84 3.55
C GLN A 29 -1.89 17.28 4.05
N ARG A 30 -0.93 17.76 4.85
CA ARG A 30 -0.83 19.18 5.29
C ARG A 30 -0.68 20.19 4.14
N HIS A 31 -0.29 19.72 2.96
CA HIS A 31 -0.08 20.51 1.74
C HIS A 31 -1.21 20.33 0.73
N ILE A 32 -2.27 19.58 1.09
CA ILE A 32 -3.44 19.30 0.25
C ILE A 32 -4.66 19.89 0.96
N ASP A 33 -5.28 20.88 0.33
CA ASP A 33 -6.48 21.57 0.82
C ASP A 33 -7.68 20.61 0.93
N GLN A 34 -7.87 19.78 -0.09
CA GLN A 34 -8.89 18.73 -0.14
C GLN A 34 -8.36 17.40 0.40
N ALA A 35 -8.42 16.30 -0.36
CA ALA A 35 -8.01 14.96 0.04
C ALA A 35 -7.18 14.29 -1.05
N GLN A 36 -6.75 13.06 -0.79
CA GLN A 36 -6.01 12.22 -1.73
C GLN A 36 -6.65 10.83 -1.82
N SER A 37 -6.75 10.29 -3.04
CA SER A 37 -7.21 8.92 -3.27
C SER A 37 -6.11 7.93 -2.85
N PHE A 38 -6.20 7.45 -1.62
CA PHE A 38 -5.23 6.50 -1.05
C PHE A 38 -5.77 5.08 -1.10
N ASN A 39 -5.07 4.17 -1.77
CA ASN A 39 -5.40 2.74 -1.76
C ASN A 39 -4.58 2.02 -0.69
N LEU A 40 -5.22 1.14 0.08
CA LEU A 40 -4.56 0.15 0.93
C LEU A 40 -4.38 -1.14 0.15
N TYR A 41 -3.18 -1.71 0.22
CA TYR A 41 -2.87 -3.01 -0.37
C TYR A 41 -2.66 -4.03 0.74
N ILE A 42 -3.51 -5.05 0.79
CA ILE A 42 -3.48 -6.10 1.81
C ILE A 42 -3.31 -7.47 1.16
N THR A 43 -2.83 -8.42 1.95
CA THR A 43 -2.72 -9.83 1.55
C THR A 43 -3.82 -10.65 2.22
N PRO A 44 -4.23 -11.81 1.65
CA PRO A 44 -5.20 -12.71 2.27
C PRO A 44 -4.82 -13.19 3.68
N ALA A 45 -3.54 -13.15 4.03
CA ALA A 45 -3.02 -13.56 5.34
C ALA A 45 -3.25 -12.53 6.46
N ILE A 46 -3.71 -11.31 6.15
CA ILE A 46 -3.88 -10.27 7.17
C ILE A 46 -4.98 -10.64 8.17
N SER A 47 -4.71 -10.48 9.46
CA SER A 47 -5.73 -10.68 10.50
C SER A 47 -6.66 -9.47 10.62
N ALA A 48 -7.87 -9.67 11.16
CA ALA A 48 -8.81 -8.58 11.39
C ALA A 48 -8.27 -7.47 12.32
N PRO A 49 -7.55 -7.78 13.42
CA PRO A 49 -6.92 -6.75 14.25
C PRO A 49 -5.84 -5.94 13.52
N GLU A 50 -4.98 -6.60 12.73
CA GLU A 50 -3.97 -5.91 11.93
C GLU A 50 -4.61 -5.01 10.88
N PHE A 51 -5.67 -5.49 10.23
CA PHE A 51 -6.41 -4.69 9.26
C PHE A 51 -7.04 -3.46 9.91
N LEU A 52 -7.66 -3.59 11.08
CA LEU A 52 -8.18 -2.47 11.85
C LEU A 52 -7.06 -1.47 12.22
N ASN A 53 -5.90 -1.97 12.61
CA ASN A 53 -4.76 -1.13 12.96
C ASN A 53 -4.33 -0.22 11.79
N LEU A 54 -4.41 -0.70 10.54
CA LEU A 54 -4.13 0.14 9.37
C LEU A 54 -5.09 1.33 9.25
N TYR A 55 -6.36 1.17 9.59
CA TYR A 55 -7.32 2.28 9.61
C TYR A 55 -7.06 3.26 10.75
N ILE A 56 -6.73 2.75 11.93
CA ILE A 56 -6.38 3.58 13.10
C ILE A 56 -5.16 4.43 12.75
N GLU A 57 -4.10 3.81 12.24
CA GLU A 57 -2.87 4.50 11.82
C GLU A 57 -3.14 5.52 10.71
N ALA A 58 -4.00 5.22 9.75
CA ALA A 58 -4.39 6.19 8.72
C ALA A 58 -5.03 7.45 9.33
N TRP A 59 -5.95 7.27 10.28
CA TRP A 59 -6.59 8.38 10.98
C TRP A 59 -5.59 9.17 11.84
N GLU A 60 -4.74 8.49 12.62
CA GLU A 60 -3.72 9.13 13.47
C GLU A 60 -2.68 9.92 12.66
N ASN A 61 -2.35 9.45 11.45
CA ASN A 61 -1.45 10.15 10.51
C ASN A 61 -2.17 11.24 9.69
N GLY A 62 -3.44 11.51 9.95
CA GLY A 62 -4.18 12.63 9.37
C GLY A 62 -4.70 12.39 7.95
N LEU A 63 -4.80 11.15 7.48
CA LEU A 63 -5.46 10.86 6.21
C LEU A 63 -6.95 11.18 6.33
N LYS A 64 -7.47 11.90 5.35
CA LYS A 64 -8.89 12.29 5.31
C LYS A 64 -9.79 11.18 4.74
N THR A 65 -9.26 10.37 3.84
CA THR A 65 -10.02 9.33 3.12
C THR A 65 -9.14 8.14 2.76
N ILE A 66 -9.73 6.95 2.72
CA ILE A 66 -9.20 5.74 2.06
C ILE A 66 -10.12 5.44 0.88
N TYR A 67 -9.54 5.14 -0.28
CA TYR A 67 -10.29 4.90 -1.51
C TYR A 67 -10.66 3.43 -1.68
N TYR A 68 -9.71 2.59 -2.11
CA TYR A 68 -9.91 1.13 -2.16
C TYR A 68 -9.04 0.40 -1.16
N VAL A 69 -9.58 -0.71 -0.67
CA VAL A 69 -8.78 -1.80 -0.11
C VAL A 69 -8.62 -2.84 -1.20
N ARG A 70 -7.39 -3.03 -1.66
CA ARG A 70 -7.05 -4.01 -2.69
C ARG A 70 -6.43 -5.23 -2.03
N ASN A 71 -7.10 -6.36 -2.18
CA ASN A 71 -6.56 -7.64 -1.75
C ASN A 71 -5.77 -8.27 -2.90
N GLN A 72 -4.65 -8.93 -2.57
CA GLN A 72 -3.89 -9.70 -3.52
C GLN A 72 -4.71 -10.91 -4.00
N SER A 73 -4.80 -11.09 -5.32
CA SER A 73 -5.41 -12.28 -5.92
C SER A 73 -4.62 -13.53 -5.54
N VAL A 74 -5.32 -14.64 -5.29
CA VAL A 74 -4.75 -15.94 -4.89
C VAL A 74 -4.31 -16.78 -6.09
N GLU A 75 -4.33 -16.23 -7.31
CA GLU A 75 -3.89 -16.98 -8.49
C GLU A 75 -2.43 -17.40 -8.38
N VAL A 76 -2.17 -18.64 -8.84
CA VAL A 76 -0.91 -19.37 -8.70
C VAL A 76 0.27 -18.47 -9.05
N GLU A 77 1.25 -18.41 -8.14
CA GLU A 77 2.54 -17.73 -8.33
C GLU A 77 3.34 -18.39 -9.46
N ASP A 78 2.92 -18.18 -10.71
CA ASP A 78 3.89 -18.13 -11.79
C ASP A 78 4.81 -16.95 -11.49
N CYS A 79 6.11 -17.14 -11.68
CA CYS A 79 7.10 -16.07 -11.56
C CYS A 79 6.63 -14.89 -12.43
N VAL A 80 6.09 -13.83 -11.82
CA VAL A 80 5.53 -12.66 -12.51
C VAL A 80 6.58 -11.98 -13.40
N VAL A 81 7.86 -12.10 -13.02
CA VAL A 81 9.00 -11.64 -13.82
C VAL A 81 9.26 -12.53 -15.04
N CYS A 82 8.96 -13.82 -14.94
CA CYS A 82 9.19 -14.83 -15.97
C CYS A 82 7.98 -15.00 -16.91
N SER A 83 6.80 -14.50 -16.52
CA SER A 83 5.57 -14.51 -17.31
C SER A 83 5.31 -13.21 -18.08
N ALA A 84 6.16 -12.19 -17.90
CA ALA A 84 6.13 -10.90 -18.60
C ALA A 84 6.96 -10.90 -19.89
#